data_AF-A0A4Y9Y7Q4-F1
#
_entry.id   AF-A0A4Y9Y7Q4-F1
#
_cell.length_a   1.000
_cell.length_b   1.000
_cell.length_c   1.000
_cell.angle_alpha   90.00
_cell.angle_beta   90.00
_cell.angle_gamma   90.00
#
_symmetry.space_group_name_H-M   'P 1'
#
loop_
_entity.id
_entity.type
_entity.pdbx_description
1 polymer ?
#
loop_
_entity_poly.entity_id
_entity_poly.type
_entity_poly.pdbx_seq_one_letter_code
_entity_poly.pdbx_strand_id
1 'polypeptide(L)'
;MAHQRTQSARHLPRMPSSPLPVHAEGKWDPVCILVPLVPHRLALPVALLPLRLPPQPPSPPQAAPAHHLPRAPRPRHPSPPTSSLSAQPSLSPLPLRSQAHPPADDSSSPWRNLANYAAKHRAANPTPPVRPQITLDPDQELAALTSFMAALPQNVVPGSVDPAHPIDPSLVLDFDTRSPRAAAEIEEVVSDVWTRNPVVVFSKLHSPISREIKHLIYDMKLKPAPTVFEIDQRSDADVVAPMIYRLTGQPALPILLVGGKPVGTIDDIRDLIANGELKRMVIDAARAR
;
A
#
# COMPACT_ATOMS: atom_id res chain seq x y z
N MET A 1 -13.98 -75.67 -9.67
CA MET A 1 -15.27 -76.30 -10.04
C MET A 1 -16.39 -75.52 -9.37
N ALA A 2 -17.35 -75.08 -10.17
CA ALA A 2 -18.31 -74.02 -9.89
C ALA A 2 -19.32 -74.38 -8.79
N HIS A 3 -19.57 -73.46 -7.87
CA HIS A 3 -20.75 -73.47 -7.00
C HIS A 3 -21.87 -72.67 -7.67
N GLN A 4 -22.99 -73.34 -7.93
CA GLN A 4 -24.18 -72.74 -8.49
C GLN A 4 -25.22 -72.41 -7.41
N ARG A 5 -25.78 -71.21 -7.58
CA ARG A 5 -27.18 -70.82 -7.40
C ARG A 5 -27.80 -70.90 -6.00
N THR A 6 -27.92 -69.72 -5.41
CA THR A 6 -29.11 -69.32 -4.65
C THR A 6 -29.80 -68.17 -5.40
N GLN A 7 -31.04 -68.40 -5.87
CA GLN A 7 -31.95 -67.37 -6.33
C GLN A 7 -33.01 -67.18 -5.24
N SER A 8 -33.16 -65.97 -4.73
CA SER A 8 -34.33 -65.56 -3.96
C SER A 8 -34.82 -64.24 -4.53
N ALA A 9 -35.91 -64.34 -5.31
CA ALA A 9 -36.69 -63.21 -5.79
C ALA A 9 -37.76 -62.90 -4.75
N ARG A 10 -37.89 -61.63 -4.32
CA ARG A 10 -39.14 -61.08 -3.78
C ARG A 10 -39.09 -59.54 -3.72
N HIS A 11 -39.98 -58.95 -4.52
CA HIS A 11 -40.81 -57.76 -4.24
C HIS A 11 -40.17 -56.35 -4.14
N LEU A 12 -40.31 -55.59 -5.23
CA LEU A 12 -40.38 -54.12 -5.20
C LEU A 12 -41.80 -53.65 -4.81
N PRO A 13 -41.95 -52.64 -3.94
CA PRO A 13 -43.15 -51.81 -3.92
C PRO A 13 -42.98 -50.50 -4.69
N ARG A 14 -44.05 -50.15 -5.42
CA ARG A 14 -44.28 -48.97 -6.26
C ARG A 14 -44.30 -47.65 -5.46
N MET A 15 -43.82 -46.60 -6.12
CA MET A 15 -43.99 -45.19 -5.78
C MET A 15 -45.47 -44.76 -5.80
N PRO A 16 -45.91 -43.87 -4.90
CA PRO A 16 -47.08 -43.03 -5.12
C PRO A 16 -46.69 -41.64 -5.68
N SER A 17 -47.27 -41.32 -6.83
CA SER A 17 -47.32 -40.00 -7.47
C SER A 17 -48.38 -39.10 -6.80
N SER A 18 -48.05 -37.84 -6.52
CA SER A 18 -49.04 -36.79 -6.24
C SER A 18 -48.45 -35.38 -6.46
N PRO A 19 -49.30 -34.36 -6.73
CA PRO A 19 -49.10 -33.42 -7.83
C PRO A 19 -48.53 -32.05 -7.44
N LEU A 20 -48.01 -31.34 -8.46
CA LEU A 20 -47.57 -29.95 -8.40
C LEU A 20 -48.75 -28.98 -8.18
N PRO A 21 -48.58 -27.91 -7.39
CA PRO A 21 -49.43 -26.73 -7.47
C PRO A 21 -48.76 -25.58 -8.23
N VAL A 22 -49.61 -24.87 -8.98
CA VAL A 22 -49.31 -23.71 -9.82
C VAL A 22 -49.68 -22.42 -9.05
N HIS A 23 -48.79 -21.43 -9.13
CA HIS A 23 -48.83 -19.99 -8.79
C HIS A 23 -49.97 -19.35 -7.96
N ALA A 24 -49.56 -18.55 -6.96
CA ALA A 24 -50.09 -17.20 -6.61
C ALA A 24 -49.09 -16.52 -5.64
N GLU A 25 -48.37 -15.48 -6.07
CA GLU A 25 -48.61 -14.06 -5.74
C GLU A 25 -48.56 -13.69 -4.24
N GLY A 26 -47.59 -12.82 -3.91
CA GLY A 26 -47.81 -11.71 -2.99
C GLY A 26 -47.61 -11.95 -1.49
N LYS A 27 -46.54 -11.31 -0.97
CA LYS A 27 -46.49 -10.50 0.26
C LYS A 27 -45.37 -10.93 1.21
N TRP A 28 -44.32 -10.11 1.22
CA TRP A 28 -43.27 -10.10 2.22
C TRP A 28 -43.76 -9.30 3.43
N ASP A 29 -43.65 -9.87 4.62
CA ASP A 29 -43.50 -9.13 5.86
C ASP A 29 -42.57 -9.90 6.82
N PRO A 30 -41.81 -9.19 7.68
CA PRO A 30 -40.57 -9.70 8.27
C PRO A 30 -40.72 -10.06 9.76
N VAL A 31 -39.62 -10.54 10.35
CA VAL A 31 -39.34 -10.66 11.79
C VAL A 31 -39.74 -12.00 12.43
N CYS A 32 -38.74 -12.84 12.66
CA CYS A 32 -38.61 -13.68 13.85
C CYS A 32 -37.16 -14.16 13.98
N ILE A 33 -36.37 -13.38 14.72
CA ILE A 33 -35.01 -13.73 15.14
C ILE A 33 -35.14 -14.75 16.27
N LEU A 34 -34.78 -16.01 16.00
CA LEU A 34 -34.64 -17.04 17.02
C LEU A 34 -33.16 -17.15 17.40
N VAL A 35 -32.83 -16.58 18.56
CA VAL A 35 -31.52 -16.67 19.21
C VAL A 35 -31.37 -18.05 19.86
N PRO A 36 -30.30 -18.84 19.58
CA PRO A 36 -29.95 -19.97 20.42
C PRO A 36 -29.03 -19.53 21.56
N LEU A 37 -29.51 -19.85 22.77
CA LEU A 37 -28.91 -19.68 24.09
C LEU A 37 -27.62 -20.52 24.22
N VAL A 38 -26.47 -19.88 24.47
CA VAL A 38 -25.19 -20.54 24.76
C VAL A 38 -25.10 -20.88 26.25
N PRO A 39 -24.77 -22.12 26.66
CA PRO A 39 -24.59 -22.47 28.06
C PRO A 39 -23.22 -22.01 28.60
N HIS A 40 -23.26 -21.34 29.75
CA HIS A 40 -22.10 -20.96 30.57
C HIS A 40 -21.19 -22.16 30.88
N ARG A 41 -19.91 -22.07 30.49
CA ARG A 41 -18.85 -22.96 30.98
C ARG A 41 -18.21 -22.37 32.24
N LEU A 42 -18.24 -23.17 33.30
CA LEU A 42 -17.58 -22.98 34.58
C LEU A 42 -16.07 -22.75 34.40
N ALA A 43 -15.56 -21.70 35.05
CA ALA A 43 -14.15 -21.42 35.23
C ALA A 43 -13.53 -22.41 36.24
N LEU A 44 -12.43 -23.05 35.85
CA LEU A 44 -11.53 -23.78 36.76
C LEU A 44 -10.26 -22.93 36.97
N PRO A 45 -9.69 -22.90 38.19
CA PRO A 45 -8.53 -22.08 38.50
C PRO A 45 -7.24 -22.67 37.92
N VAL A 46 -6.50 -21.85 37.18
CA VAL A 46 -5.16 -22.14 36.66
C VAL A 46 -4.16 -22.06 37.84
N ALA A 47 -3.55 -23.19 38.16
CA ALA A 47 -2.45 -23.26 39.13
C ALA A 47 -1.19 -22.62 38.52
N LEU A 48 -0.63 -21.62 39.22
CA LEU A 48 0.67 -21.03 38.90
C LEU A 48 1.79 -22.08 39.08
N LEU A 49 2.47 -22.40 37.98
CA LEU A 49 3.76 -23.09 38.00
C LEU A 49 4.88 -22.05 37.86
N PRO A 50 5.95 -22.08 38.69
CA PRO A 50 7.02 -21.08 38.61
C PRO A 50 7.85 -21.26 37.32
N LEU A 51 7.86 -20.20 36.50
CA LEU A 51 8.71 -20.04 35.32
C LEU A 51 10.19 -20.09 35.72
N ARG A 52 10.87 -21.19 35.36
CA ARG A 52 12.32 -21.34 35.46
C ARG A 52 12.95 -20.61 34.27
N LEU A 53 13.68 -19.52 34.54
CA LEU A 53 14.41 -18.75 33.51
C LEU A 53 15.38 -19.67 32.73
N PRO A 54 15.44 -19.56 31.39
CA PRO A 54 16.47 -20.23 30.60
C PRO A 54 17.87 -19.66 30.92
N PRO A 55 18.93 -20.47 30.92
CA PRO A 55 20.30 -20.02 31.15
C PRO A 55 20.75 -19.06 30.03
N GLN A 56 21.44 -17.99 30.41
CA GLN A 56 21.98 -17.02 29.46
C GLN A 56 23.10 -17.64 28.60
N PRO A 57 23.19 -17.27 27.30
CA PRO A 57 24.27 -17.71 26.44
C PRO A 57 25.62 -17.11 26.87
N PRO A 58 26.74 -17.83 26.67
CA PRO A 58 28.06 -17.35 27.03
C PRO A 58 28.47 -16.13 26.19
N SER A 59 29.09 -15.16 26.86
CA SER A 59 29.65 -13.94 26.26
C SER A 59 30.68 -14.26 25.16
N PRO A 60 30.71 -13.49 24.06
CA PRO A 60 31.70 -13.70 22.99
C PRO A 60 33.12 -13.40 23.48
N PRO A 61 34.14 -14.14 22.99
CA PRO A 61 35.53 -13.91 23.37
C PRO A 61 36.03 -12.54 22.88
N GLN A 62 36.78 -11.85 23.75
CA GLN A 62 37.43 -10.58 23.46
C GLN A 62 38.37 -10.70 22.27
N ALA A 63 38.28 -9.73 21.35
CA ALA A 63 39.14 -9.61 20.19
C ALA A 63 40.61 -9.41 20.61
N ALA A 64 41.48 -10.27 20.09
CA ALA A 64 42.92 -10.13 20.21
C ALA A 64 43.42 -8.86 19.49
N PRO A 65 44.50 -8.23 19.98
CA PRO A 65 45.01 -6.98 19.42
C PRO A 65 45.59 -7.16 18.01
N ALA A 66 45.24 -6.22 17.13
CA ALA A 66 45.67 -6.19 15.74
C ALA A 66 47.21 -6.11 15.62
N HIS A 67 47.82 -7.15 15.05
CA HIS A 67 49.19 -7.09 14.59
C HIS A 67 49.28 -6.16 13.38
N HIS A 68 49.98 -5.04 13.56
CA HIS A 68 50.38 -4.10 12.52
C HIS A 68 51.25 -4.81 11.46
N LEU A 69 50.66 -5.08 10.29
CA LEU A 69 51.41 -5.39 9.08
C LEU A 69 51.90 -4.09 8.42
N PRO A 70 53.19 -4.00 8.03
CA PRO A 70 53.73 -2.81 7.38
C PRO A 70 53.16 -2.65 5.97
N ARG A 71 52.73 -1.41 5.68
CA ARG A 71 52.15 -0.96 4.42
C ARG A 71 53.19 -1.03 3.29
N ALA A 72 52.93 -1.83 2.26
CA ALA A 72 53.76 -1.87 1.05
C ALA A 72 53.78 -0.51 0.32
N PRO A 73 54.93 -0.09 -0.25
CA PRO A 73 55.05 1.20 -0.94
C PRO A 73 54.34 1.17 -2.30
N ARG A 74 53.58 2.24 -2.59
CA ARG A 74 52.95 2.45 -3.91
C ARG A 74 54.01 2.63 -5.00
N PRO A 75 53.85 2.03 -6.19
CA PRO A 75 54.72 2.30 -7.32
C PRO A 75 54.49 3.73 -7.84
N ARG A 76 55.58 4.48 -8.03
CA ARG A 76 55.60 5.78 -8.71
C ARG A 76 55.54 5.52 -10.22
N HIS A 77 54.53 6.05 -10.90
CA HIS A 77 54.51 6.07 -12.36
C HIS A 77 55.40 7.20 -12.90
N PRO A 78 56.17 6.96 -13.97
CA PRO A 78 56.98 7.97 -14.63
C PRO A 78 56.15 8.86 -15.55
N SER A 79 56.44 10.16 -15.54
CA SER A 79 55.92 11.16 -16.47
C SER A 79 56.43 10.91 -17.89
N PRO A 80 55.58 11.04 -18.94
CA PRO A 80 56.06 11.17 -20.31
C PRO A 80 56.14 12.66 -20.76
N PRO A 81 56.93 12.95 -21.82
CA PRO A 81 57.45 14.28 -22.12
C PRO A 81 56.50 15.18 -22.93
N THR A 82 56.82 16.47 -22.81
CA THR A 82 56.37 17.63 -23.58
C THR A 82 56.43 17.45 -25.10
N SER A 83 55.36 17.85 -25.81
CA SER A 83 55.44 18.60 -27.09
C SER A 83 54.08 19.15 -27.58
N SER A 84 54.13 20.44 -27.94
CA SER A 84 53.31 21.15 -28.94
C SER A 84 51.81 21.42 -28.63
N LEU A 85 51.56 22.50 -27.87
CA LEU A 85 50.30 23.24 -27.95
C LEU A 85 50.25 24.01 -29.28
N SER A 86 49.38 23.59 -30.17
CA SER A 86 48.84 24.47 -31.21
C SER A 86 47.87 25.46 -30.58
N ALA A 87 47.99 26.72 -31.00
CA ALA A 87 47.33 27.90 -30.47
C ALA A 87 45.80 27.77 -30.39
N GLN A 88 45.24 28.13 -29.24
CA GLN A 88 43.86 28.61 -29.14
C GLN A 88 43.89 30.12 -28.94
N PRO A 89 43.08 30.91 -29.67
CA PRO A 89 43.03 32.35 -29.49
C PRO A 89 42.42 32.66 -28.12
N SER A 90 43.17 33.39 -27.31
CA SER A 90 42.73 33.96 -26.04
C SER A 90 41.60 34.97 -26.28
N LEU A 91 40.38 34.62 -25.86
CA LEU A 91 39.31 35.60 -25.70
C LEU A 91 39.58 36.38 -24.42
N SER A 92 40.23 37.54 -24.55
CA SER A 92 40.31 38.53 -23.48
C SER A 92 38.89 39.01 -23.14
N PRO A 93 38.49 39.09 -21.85
CA PRO A 93 37.23 39.71 -21.51
C PRO A 93 37.28 41.19 -21.88
N LEU A 94 36.33 41.62 -22.70
CA LEU A 94 36.11 43.03 -23.02
C LEU A 94 35.90 43.80 -21.70
N PRO A 95 36.58 44.93 -21.47
CA PRO A 95 36.21 45.80 -20.37
C PRO A 95 34.80 46.32 -20.68
N LEU A 96 33.81 45.90 -19.89
CA LEU A 96 32.50 46.54 -19.90
C LEU A 96 32.71 47.94 -19.33
N ARG A 97 33.00 48.89 -20.24
CA ARG A 97 32.98 50.31 -19.93
C ARG A 97 31.54 50.61 -19.52
N SER A 98 31.31 50.73 -18.22
CA SER A 98 30.09 51.29 -17.66
C SER A 98 30.05 52.76 -18.11
N GLN A 99 29.54 52.98 -19.33
CA GLN A 99 29.04 54.28 -19.68
C GLN A 99 27.79 54.46 -18.84
N ALA A 100 27.83 55.39 -17.90
CA ALA A 100 26.62 55.96 -17.35
C ALA A 100 25.80 56.49 -18.53
N HIS A 101 24.72 55.81 -18.88
CA HIS A 101 23.73 56.37 -19.78
C HIS A 101 23.18 57.64 -19.13
N PRO A 102 22.96 58.72 -19.92
CA PRO A 102 22.23 59.88 -19.42
C PRO A 102 20.86 59.42 -18.94
N PRO A 103 20.22 60.12 -17.98
CA PRO A 103 18.89 59.75 -17.50
C PRO A 103 17.94 59.81 -18.69
N ALA A 104 17.57 58.65 -19.22
CA ALA A 104 16.51 58.55 -20.19
C ALA A 104 15.22 58.94 -19.47
N ASP A 105 14.56 59.96 -20.00
CA ASP A 105 13.19 60.33 -19.63
C ASP A 105 12.30 59.09 -19.81
N ASP A 106 12.03 58.41 -18.69
CA ASP A 106 11.45 57.06 -18.58
C ASP A 106 9.91 57.09 -18.73
N SER A 107 9.42 57.82 -19.73
CA SER A 107 7.99 57.99 -19.99
C SER A 107 7.46 57.14 -21.15
N SER A 108 8.33 56.54 -21.97
CA SER A 108 7.91 55.87 -23.22
C SER A 108 8.47 54.47 -23.44
N SER A 109 8.88 53.77 -22.38
CA SER A 109 9.38 52.40 -22.51
C SER A 109 8.23 51.45 -22.88
N PRO A 110 8.27 50.75 -24.04
CA PRO A 110 7.22 49.84 -24.50
C PRO A 110 6.91 48.72 -23.50
N TRP A 111 7.90 48.36 -22.69
CA TRP A 111 7.80 47.35 -21.63
C TRP A 111 6.93 47.79 -20.44
N ARG A 112 6.84 49.09 -20.18
CA ARG A 112 5.99 49.64 -19.11
C ARG A 112 4.51 49.60 -19.49
N ASN A 113 4.20 49.80 -20.76
CA ASN A 113 2.84 49.61 -21.29
C ASN A 113 2.41 48.15 -21.24
N LEU A 114 3.31 47.21 -21.48
CA LEU A 114 3.04 45.78 -21.33
C LEU A 114 2.80 45.39 -19.86
N ALA A 115 3.61 45.91 -18.93
CA ALA A 115 3.42 45.70 -17.48
C ALA A 115 2.09 46.30 -16.98
N ASN A 116 1.74 47.51 -17.44
CA ASN A 116 0.48 48.16 -17.10
C ASN A 116 -0.72 47.46 -17.74
N TYR A 117 -0.60 46.96 -18.97
CA TYR A 117 -1.61 46.16 -19.64
C TYR A 117 -1.83 44.84 -18.89
N ALA A 118 -0.75 44.12 -18.56
CA ALA A 118 -0.81 42.90 -17.75
C ALA A 118 -1.41 43.16 -16.36
N ALA A 119 -1.07 44.26 -15.68
CA ALA A 119 -1.64 44.62 -14.38
C ALA A 119 -3.13 45.00 -14.48
N LYS A 120 -3.51 45.76 -15.51
CA LYS A 120 -4.91 46.18 -15.75
C LYS A 120 -5.81 45.01 -16.14
N HIS A 121 -5.28 44.04 -16.89
CA HIS A 121 -5.99 42.80 -17.22
C HIS A 121 -5.94 41.74 -16.09
N ARG A 122 -4.92 41.76 -15.22
CA ARG A 122 -4.88 40.95 -13.98
C ARG A 122 -5.87 41.45 -12.93
N ALA A 123 -6.11 42.76 -12.86
CA ALA A 123 -7.17 43.33 -12.02
C ALA A 123 -8.59 43.03 -12.55
N ALA A 124 -8.72 42.68 -13.84
CA ALA A 124 -10.00 42.35 -14.47
C ALA A 124 -10.35 40.85 -14.46
N ASN A 125 -9.35 39.97 -14.25
CA ASN A 125 -9.58 38.55 -14.01
C ASN A 125 -9.58 38.29 -12.50
N PRO A 126 -10.73 38.06 -11.86
CA PRO A 126 -10.73 37.60 -10.47
C PRO A 126 -9.89 36.33 -10.38
N THR A 127 -8.96 36.29 -9.43
CA THR A 127 -8.27 35.04 -9.07
C THR A 127 -9.35 33.98 -8.88
N PRO A 128 -9.31 32.84 -9.60
CA PRO A 128 -10.32 31.81 -9.43
C PRO A 128 -10.39 31.45 -7.94
N PRO A 129 -11.59 31.28 -7.37
CA PRO A 129 -11.75 31.04 -5.95
C PRO A 129 -10.88 29.84 -5.56
N VAL A 130 -9.99 30.04 -4.59
CA VAL A 130 -9.16 28.95 -4.05
C VAL A 130 -10.12 28.00 -3.36
N ARG A 131 -10.41 26.88 -4.01
CA ARG A 131 -11.29 25.86 -3.47
C ARG A 131 -10.57 25.12 -2.35
N PRO A 132 -11.26 24.87 -1.22
CA PRO A 132 -10.67 24.09 -0.15
C PRO A 132 -10.38 22.68 -0.65
N GLN A 133 -9.28 22.12 -0.18
CA GLN A 133 -8.88 20.77 -0.54
C GLN A 133 -9.75 19.75 0.20
N ILE A 134 -10.12 18.67 -0.47
CA ILE A 134 -10.82 17.56 0.18
C ILE A 134 -9.89 16.90 1.19
N THR A 135 -10.43 16.53 2.35
CA THR A 135 -9.73 15.72 3.34
C THR A 135 -10.20 14.28 3.18
N LEU A 136 -9.26 13.34 3.03
CA LEU A 136 -9.57 11.91 2.96
C LEU A 136 -9.83 11.38 4.36
N ASP A 137 -10.82 10.49 4.49
CA ASP A 137 -10.92 9.64 5.67
C ASP A 137 -9.81 8.56 5.66
N PRO A 138 -9.56 7.84 6.78
CA PRO A 138 -8.50 6.83 6.83
C PRO A 138 -8.65 5.68 5.82
N ASP A 139 -9.87 5.28 5.47
CA ASP A 139 -10.11 4.20 4.51
C ASP A 139 -9.80 4.68 3.07
N GLN A 140 -10.24 5.88 2.72
CA GLN A 140 -9.95 6.56 1.46
C GLN A 140 -8.44 6.86 1.33
N GLU A 141 -7.80 7.27 2.41
CA GLU A 141 -6.36 7.51 2.47
C GLU A 141 -5.57 6.22 2.21
N LEU A 142 -5.96 5.12 2.86
CA LEU A 142 -5.35 3.81 2.65
C LEU A 142 -5.53 3.31 1.21
N ALA A 143 -6.72 3.52 0.63
CA ALA A 143 -7.02 3.19 -0.75
C ALA A 143 -6.18 4.01 -1.73
N ALA A 144 -6.09 5.34 -1.53
CA ALA A 144 -5.28 6.23 -2.36
C ALA A 144 -3.79 5.87 -2.29
N LEU A 145 -3.26 5.64 -1.09
CA LEU A 145 -1.87 5.18 -0.89
C LEU A 145 -1.62 3.83 -1.57
N THR A 146 -2.55 2.88 -1.45
CA THR A 146 -2.43 1.56 -2.09
C THR A 146 -2.49 1.68 -3.60
N SER A 147 -3.40 2.51 -4.13
CA SER A 147 -3.52 2.79 -5.57
C SER A 147 -2.22 3.40 -6.11
N PHE A 148 -1.69 4.41 -5.42
CA PHE A 148 -0.40 5.04 -5.73
C PHE A 148 0.73 4.01 -5.78
N MET A 149 0.88 3.16 -4.77
CA MET A 149 1.92 2.13 -4.77
C MET A 149 1.71 1.04 -5.84
N ALA A 150 0.45 0.67 -6.12
CA ALA A 150 0.10 -0.35 -7.11
C ALA A 150 0.26 0.16 -8.55
N ALA A 151 0.12 1.46 -8.78
CA ALA A 151 0.16 2.05 -10.11
C ALA A 151 1.55 1.90 -10.76
N LEU A 152 2.62 2.21 -10.03
CA LEU A 152 3.99 2.19 -10.55
C LEU A 152 5.00 1.80 -9.46
N PRO A 153 5.94 0.87 -9.71
CA PRO A 153 6.97 0.47 -8.74
C PRO A 153 7.88 1.61 -8.27
N GLN A 154 8.08 2.63 -9.11
CA GLN A 154 8.90 3.80 -8.82
C GLN A 154 8.18 4.91 -8.05
N ASN A 155 6.90 4.72 -7.71
CA ASN A 155 6.17 5.70 -6.92
C ASN A 155 6.75 5.75 -5.51
N VAL A 156 7.09 6.96 -5.05
CA VAL A 156 7.78 7.22 -3.78
C VAL A 156 7.07 8.38 -3.09
N VAL A 157 6.67 8.18 -1.83
CA VAL A 157 6.13 9.24 -0.97
C VAL A 157 7.30 10.14 -0.53
N PRO A 158 7.20 11.47 -0.70
CA PRO A 158 8.26 12.37 -0.29
C PRO A 158 8.59 12.27 1.20
N GLY A 159 9.89 12.27 1.55
CA GLY A 159 10.37 12.24 2.94
C GLY A 159 9.94 13.43 3.81
N SER A 160 9.37 14.47 3.20
CA SER A 160 8.82 15.65 3.89
C SER A 160 7.40 15.44 4.43
N VAL A 161 6.73 14.34 4.06
CA VAL A 161 5.39 14.02 4.56
C VAL A 161 5.50 13.51 6.00
N ASP A 162 4.74 14.12 6.90
CA ASP A 162 4.63 13.64 8.28
C ASP A 162 3.59 12.50 8.36
N PRO A 163 3.99 11.27 8.69
CA PRO A 163 3.09 10.12 8.71
C PRO A 163 2.04 10.16 9.85
N ALA A 164 2.22 11.02 10.85
CA ALA A 164 1.25 11.19 11.94
C ALA A 164 -0.04 11.89 11.49
N HIS A 165 -0.01 12.58 10.35
CA HIS A 165 -1.13 13.35 9.81
C HIS A 165 -1.65 12.73 8.50
N PRO A 166 -2.90 13.01 8.10
CA PRO A 166 -3.40 12.62 6.78
C PRO A 166 -2.54 13.20 5.66
N ILE A 167 -2.19 12.37 4.67
CA ILE A 167 -1.42 12.80 3.50
C ILE A 167 -2.24 13.80 2.66
N ASP A 168 -1.53 14.76 2.06
CA ASP A 168 -2.12 15.63 1.03
C ASP A 168 -2.60 14.77 -0.16
N PRO A 169 -3.91 14.77 -0.49
CA PRO A 169 -4.46 13.90 -1.53
C PRO A 169 -3.85 14.13 -2.91
N SER A 170 -3.33 15.33 -3.19
CA SER A 170 -2.68 15.65 -4.47
C SER A 170 -1.32 14.96 -4.66
N LEU A 171 -0.75 14.37 -3.61
CA LEU A 171 0.51 13.61 -3.70
C LEU A 171 0.30 12.17 -4.17
N VAL A 172 -0.89 11.61 -3.94
CA VAL A 172 -1.20 10.19 -4.20
C VAL A 172 -2.28 9.98 -5.26
N LEU A 173 -3.05 11.02 -5.59
CA LEU A 173 -4.07 11.01 -6.64
C LEU A 173 -3.61 11.81 -7.85
N ASP A 174 -3.99 11.37 -9.04
CA ASP A 174 -3.57 11.93 -10.33
C ASP A 174 -4.57 12.94 -10.93
N PHE A 175 -5.69 13.18 -10.26
CA PHE A 175 -6.72 14.14 -10.66
C PHE A 175 -6.77 15.38 -9.75
N ASP A 176 -7.51 16.40 -10.20
CA ASP A 176 -7.70 17.63 -9.45
C ASP A 176 -8.62 17.39 -8.24
N THR A 177 -8.02 17.21 -7.07
CA THR A 177 -8.71 17.02 -5.78
C THR A 177 -9.52 18.22 -5.30
N ARG A 178 -9.45 19.37 -6.00
CA ARG A 178 -10.25 20.57 -5.74
C ARG A 178 -11.42 20.72 -6.73
N SER A 179 -11.58 19.77 -7.65
CA SER A 179 -12.70 19.75 -8.58
C SER A 179 -14.02 19.46 -7.83
N PRO A 180 -15.18 19.89 -8.35
CA PRO A 180 -16.47 19.55 -7.74
C PRO A 180 -16.81 18.05 -7.86
N ARG A 181 -16.06 17.31 -8.69
CA ARG A 181 -16.21 15.87 -8.91
C ARG A 181 -15.23 15.03 -8.10
N ALA A 182 -14.27 15.66 -7.42
CA ALA A 182 -13.21 14.96 -6.72
C ALA A 182 -13.73 13.94 -5.69
N ALA A 183 -14.84 14.22 -4.99
CA ALA A 183 -15.44 13.24 -4.08
C ALA A 183 -15.90 11.96 -4.81
N ALA A 184 -16.53 12.10 -5.98
CA ALA A 184 -16.96 10.94 -6.77
C ALA A 184 -15.76 10.19 -7.37
N GLU A 185 -14.73 10.92 -7.81
CA GLU A 185 -13.48 10.32 -8.31
C GLU A 185 -12.72 9.57 -7.21
N ILE A 186 -12.73 10.05 -5.96
CA ILE A 186 -12.17 9.34 -4.81
C ILE A 186 -12.90 8.01 -4.59
N GLU A 187 -14.23 8.02 -4.56
CA GLU A 187 -15.02 6.79 -4.40
C GLU A 187 -14.76 5.78 -5.52
N GLU A 188 -14.58 6.26 -6.76
CA GLU A 188 -14.19 5.41 -7.88
C GLU A 188 -12.79 4.80 -7.67
N VAL A 189 -11.81 5.60 -7.22
CA VAL A 189 -10.48 5.08 -6.87
C VAL A 189 -10.54 4.04 -5.76
N VAL A 190 -11.35 4.26 -4.72
CA VAL A 190 -11.52 3.30 -3.61
C VAL A 190 -12.11 1.99 -4.13
N SER A 191 -13.19 2.06 -4.90
CA SER A 191 -13.82 0.86 -5.48
C SER A 191 -12.87 0.11 -6.40
N ASP A 192 -12.16 0.84 -7.26
CA ASP A 192 -11.29 0.26 -8.29
C ASP A 192 -10.02 -0.37 -7.69
N VAL A 193 -9.38 0.27 -6.72
CA VAL A 193 -8.17 -0.31 -6.08
C VAL A 193 -8.48 -1.61 -5.36
N TRP A 194 -9.59 -1.70 -4.64
CA TRP A 194 -9.97 -2.91 -3.89
C TRP A 194 -10.58 -4.00 -4.78
N THR A 195 -11.18 -3.62 -5.92
CA THR A 195 -11.60 -4.59 -6.94
C THR A 195 -10.40 -5.20 -7.66
N ARG A 196 -9.39 -4.38 -8.01
CA ARG A 196 -8.17 -4.86 -8.67
C ARG A 196 -7.24 -5.60 -7.72
N ASN A 197 -7.21 -5.20 -6.45
CA ASN A 197 -6.34 -5.73 -5.41
C ASN A 197 -7.17 -6.17 -4.18
N PRO A 198 -8.03 -7.20 -4.30
CA PRO A 198 -8.89 -7.62 -3.20
C PRO A 198 -8.11 -8.22 -2.03
N VAL A 199 -6.88 -8.66 -2.26
CA VAL A 199 -5.94 -9.10 -1.24
C VAL A 199 -4.63 -8.35 -1.39
N VAL A 200 -4.25 -7.60 -0.36
CA VAL A 200 -3.00 -6.85 -0.30
C VAL A 200 -2.19 -7.32 0.91
N VAL A 201 -0.89 -7.54 0.74
CA VAL A 201 0.04 -7.89 1.81
C VAL A 201 1.13 -6.83 1.89
N PHE A 202 1.14 -6.05 2.97
CA PHE A 202 2.29 -5.25 3.35
C PHE A 202 3.26 -6.15 4.11
N SER A 203 4.47 -6.34 3.59
CA SER A 203 5.42 -7.37 4.01
C SER A 203 6.77 -6.78 4.37
N LYS A 204 7.57 -7.58 5.11
CA LYS A 204 9.02 -7.40 5.24
C LYS A 204 9.73 -8.54 4.52
N LEU A 205 10.69 -8.24 3.65
CA LEU A 205 11.33 -9.23 2.78
C LEU A 205 11.99 -10.37 3.56
N HIS A 206 12.74 -10.03 4.62
CA HIS A 206 13.51 -10.98 5.43
C HIS A 206 12.83 -11.41 6.74
N SER A 207 11.49 -11.35 6.81
CA SER A 207 10.72 -11.77 7.99
C SER A 207 10.16 -13.19 7.83
N PRO A 208 10.38 -14.11 8.80
CA PRO A 208 9.77 -15.45 8.79
C PRO A 208 8.24 -15.42 8.74
N ILE A 209 7.63 -14.53 9.52
CA ILE A 209 6.16 -14.37 9.60
C ILE A 209 5.62 -13.89 8.24
N SER A 210 6.31 -12.94 7.60
CA SER A 210 5.89 -12.44 6.29
C SER A 210 6.01 -13.51 5.19
N ARG A 211 7.06 -14.35 5.24
CA ARG A 211 7.20 -15.50 4.33
C ARG A 211 6.07 -16.49 4.51
N GLU A 212 5.66 -16.75 5.74
CA GLU A 212 4.57 -17.66 6.04
C GLU A 212 3.23 -17.14 5.51
N ILE A 213 2.84 -15.89 5.79
CA ILE A 213 1.60 -15.32 5.26
C ILE A 213 1.58 -15.34 3.74
N LYS A 214 2.69 -14.97 3.09
CA LYS A 214 2.81 -15.04 1.62
C LYS A 214 2.59 -16.46 1.09
N HIS A 215 3.14 -17.47 1.76
CA HIS A 215 2.95 -18.87 1.39
C HIS A 215 1.49 -19.31 1.55
N LEU A 216 0.89 -19.04 2.72
CA LEU A 216 -0.50 -19.37 3.02
C LEU A 216 -1.47 -18.78 1.99
N ILE A 217 -1.31 -17.50 1.66
CA ILE A 217 -2.16 -16.82 0.67
C ILE A 217 -1.90 -17.33 -0.75
N TYR A 218 -0.64 -17.62 -1.11
CA TYR A 218 -0.30 -18.18 -2.42
C TYR A 218 -0.90 -19.59 -2.63
N ASP A 219 -1.01 -20.38 -1.57
CA ASP A 219 -1.60 -21.72 -1.62
C ASP A 219 -3.12 -21.70 -1.85
N MET A 220 -3.80 -20.62 -1.50
CA MET A 220 -5.23 -20.46 -1.74
C MET A 220 -5.60 -20.29 -3.23
N LYS A 221 -4.61 -20.04 -4.11
CA LYS A 221 -4.78 -19.86 -5.57
C LYS A 221 -5.90 -18.85 -5.92
N LEU A 222 -5.89 -17.72 -5.25
CA LEU A 222 -6.87 -16.64 -5.43
C LEU A 222 -6.80 -16.04 -6.84
N LYS A 223 -7.95 -15.55 -7.31
CA LYS A 223 -8.09 -14.79 -8.55
C LYS A 223 -8.94 -13.53 -8.25
N PRO A 224 -8.42 -12.32 -8.49
CA PRO A 224 -7.06 -11.98 -8.92
C PRO A 224 -5.97 -12.41 -7.91
N ALA A 225 -4.71 -12.43 -8.36
CA ALA A 225 -3.57 -12.79 -7.52
C ALA A 225 -3.38 -11.73 -6.40
N PRO A 226 -2.86 -12.13 -5.22
CA PRO A 226 -2.59 -11.19 -4.14
C PRO A 226 -1.50 -10.18 -4.53
N THR A 227 -1.70 -8.92 -4.15
CA THR A 227 -0.72 -7.84 -4.36
C THR A 227 0.18 -7.75 -3.13
N VAL A 228 1.50 -7.79 -3.33
CA VAL A 228 2.47 -7.80 -2.22
C VAL A 228 3.40 -6.61 -2.35
N PHE A 229 3.54 -5.85 -1.27
CA PHE A 229 4.49 -4.75 -1.16
C PHE A 229 5.53 -5.06 -0.08
N GLU A 230 6.79 -5.19 -0.46
CA GLU A 230 7.92 -5.32 0.49
C GLU A 230 8.30 -3.93 0.99
N ILE A 231 7.63 -3.48 2.06
CA ILE A 231 7.72 -2.09 2.55
C ILE A 231 9.14 -1.76 3.02
N ASP A 232 9.84 -2.72 3.62
CA ASP A 232 11.23 -2.56 4.08
C ASP A 232 12.25 -2.37 2.96
N GLN A 233 11.87 -2.68 1.71
CA GLN A 233 12.74 -2.55 0.54
C GLN A 233 12.51 -1.25 -0.23
N ARG A 234 11.55 -0.43 0.20
CA ARG A 234 11.26 0.85 -0.46
C ARG A 234 12.16 1.96 0.06
N SER A 235 12.44 2.95 -0.79
CA SER A 235 13.22 4.13 -0.40
C SER A 235 12.47 5.08 0.55
N ASP A 236 11.14 4.99 0.61
CA ASP A 236 10.24 5.78 1.48
C ASP A 236 9.71 4.96 2.67
N ALA A 237 10.37 3.85 3.02
CA ALA A 237 9.93 2.96 4.09
C ALA A 237 9.72 3.69 5.43
N ASP A 238 10.56 4.68 5.75
CA ASP A 238 10.52 5.46 6.98
C ASP A 238 9.25 6.33 7.09
N VAL A 239 8.60 6.64 5.97
CA VAL A 239 7.34 7.42 5.93
C VAL A 239 6.13 6.50 5.73
N VAL A 240 6.24 5.57 4.77
CA VAL A 240 5.12 4.69 4.39
C VAL A 240 4.79 3.68 5.48
N ALA A 241 5.77 3.10 6.17
CA ALA A 241 5.48 2.11 7.20
C ALA A 241 4.69 2.70 8.39
N PRO A 242 5.09 3.84 8.99
CA PRO A 242 4.29 4.47 10.04
C PRO A 242 2.90 4.92 9.57
N MET A 243 2.77 5.38 8.32
CA MET A 243 1.47 5.72 7.73
C MET A 243 0.56 4.50 7.66
N ILE A 244 1.06 3.36 7.16
CA ILE A 244 0.31 2.10 7.13
C ILE A 244 -0.13 1.68 8.55
N TYR A 245 0.75 1.82 9.55
CA TYR A 245 0.40 1.49 10.94
C TYR A 245 -0.74 2.35 11.48
N ARG A 246 -0.70 3.68 11.22
CA ARG A 246 -1.78 4.60 11.58
C ARG A 246 -3.09 4.21 10.89
N LEU A 247 -3.05 3.95 9.59
CA LEU A 247 -4.24 3.70 8.76
C LEU A 247 -4.91 2.35 9.08
N THR A 248 -4.11 1.34 9.40
CA THR A 248 -4.62 -0.01 9.67
C THR A 248 -4.83 -0.29 11.16
N GLY A 249 -4.30 0.57 12.04
CA GLY A 249 -4.27 0.36 13.48
C GLY A 249 -3.32 -0.77 13.92
N GLN A 250 -2.56 -1.36 13.01
CA GLN A 250 -1.63 -2.46 13.30
C GLN A 250 -0.25 -1.93 13.66
N PRO A 251 0.40 -2.43 14.73
CA PRO A 251 1.65 -1.87 15.22
C PRO A 251 2.89 -2.32 14.42
N ALA A 252 2.77 -3.34 13.56
CA ALA A 252 3.90 -3.92 12.84
C ALA A 252 3.48 -4.66 11.57
N LEU A 253 4.44 -4.81 10.63
CA LEU A 253 4.34 -5.72 9.49
C LEU A 253 4.65 -7.18 9.90
N PRO A 254 4.09 -8.18 9.20
CA PRO A 254 3.21 -8.07 8.03
C PRO A 254 1.77 -7.68 8.37
N ILE A 255 1.09 -7.03 7.41
CA ILE A 255 -0.33 -6.69 7.48
C ILE A 255 -1.03 -7.25 6.24
N LEU A 256 -2.06 -8.06 6.47
CA LEU A 256 -2.92 -8.59 5.41
C LEU A 256 -4.19 -7.72 5.34
N LEU A 257 -4.52 -7.22 4.16
CA LEU A 257 -5.78 -6.56 3.87
C LEU A 257 -6.64 -7.43 2.96
N VAL A 258 -7.94 -7.48 3.24
CA VAL A 258 -8.97 -8.02 2.34
C VAL A 258 -10.02 -6.94 2.11
N GLY A 259 -10.20 -6.52 0.86
CA GLY A 259 -11.14 -5.44 0.51
C GLY A 259 -10.86 -4.12 1.25
N GLY A 260 -9.58 -3.79 1.47
CA GLY A 260 -9.18 -2.59 2.20
C GLY A 260 -9.25 -2.70 3.73
N LYS A 261 -9.67 -3.83 4.30
CA LYS A 261 -9.78 -4.02 5.75
C LYS A 261 -8.69 -4.95 6.30
N PRO A 262 -8.01 -4.60 7.41
CA PRO A 262 -6.97 -5.43 8.00
C PRO A 262 -7.55 -6.72 8.59
N VAL A 263 -6.87 -7.82 8.32
CA VAL A 263 -7.24 -9.16 8.78
C VAL A 263 -6.31 -9.59 9.90
N GLY A 264 -6.79 -9.45 11.14
CA GLY A 264 -6.30 -10.12 12.35
C GLY A 264 -4.79 -10.24 12.53
N THR A 265 -4.42 -11.18 13.40
CA THR A 265 -3.06 -11.67 13.60
C THR A 265 -2.77 -12.87 12.70
N ILE A 266 -1.53 -13.38 12.70
CA ILE A 266 -1.19 -14.58 11.94
C ILE A 266 -1.99 -15.82 12.39
N ASP A 267 -2.29 -15.93 13.67
CA ASP A 267 -3.10 -17.05 14.20
C ASP A 267 -4.54 -16.95 13.68
N ASP A 268 -5.13 -15.76 13.69
CA ASP A 268 -6.45 -15.51 13.11
C ASP A 268 -6.47 -15.86 11.61
N ILE A 269 -5.42 -15.48 10.87
CA ILE A 269 -5.30 -15.78 9.44
C ILE A 269 -5.24 -17.30 9.21
N ARG A 270 -4.46 -18.05 10.02
CA ARG A 270 -4.40 -19.52 9.91
C ARG A 270 -5.76 -20.15 10.14
N ASP A 271 -6.48 -19.70 11.16
CA ASP A 271 -7.82 -20.19 11.49
C ASP A 271 -8.84 -19.88 10.38
N LEU A 272 -8.82 -18.64 9.85
CA LEU A 272 -9.68 -18.20 8.74
C LEU A 272 -9.38 -18.95 7.44
N ILE A 273 -8.14 -19.40 7.23
CA ILE A 273 -7.79 -20.26 6.07
C ILE A 273 -8.29 -21.67 6.30
N ALA A 274 -8.05 -22.24 7.49
CA ALA A 274 -8.44 -23.61 7.83
C ALA A 274 -9.96 -23.82 7.77
N ASN A 275 -10.74 -22.82 8.19
CA ASN A 275 -12.21 -22.87 8.15
C ASN A 275 -12.80 -22.41 6.79
N GLY A 276 -11.97 -21.94 5.85
CA GLY A 276 -12.37 -21.46 4.52
C GLY A 276 -13.03 -20.07 4.50
N GLU A 277 -13.11 -19.38 5.64
CA GLU A 277 -13.75 -18.07 5.76
C GLU A 277 -12.95 -16.98 5.06
N LEU A 278 -11.62 -17.04 5.08
CA LEU A 278 -10.79 -16.05 4.38
C LEU A 278 -11.12 -16.01 2.88
N LYS A 279 -11.34 -17.19 2.28
CA LYS A 279 -11.73 -17.29 0.87
C LYS A 279 -13.09 -16.65 0.61
N ARG A 280 -14.04 -16.81 1.55
CA ARG A 280 -15.36 -16.16 1.47
C ARG A 280 -15.24 -14.64 1.54
N MET A 281 -14.44 -14.12 2.49
CA MET A 281 -14.19 -12.69 2.61
C MET A 281 -13.63 -12.09 1.31
N VAL A 282 -12.70 -12.78 0.65
CA VAL A 282 -12.13 -12.34 -0.64
C VAL A 282 -13.19 -12.29 -1.75
N ILE A 283 -14.06 -13.30 -1.81
CA ILE A 283 -15.15 -13.35 -2.80
C ILE A 283 -16.15 -12.22 -2.55
N ASP A 284 -16.48 -11.95 -1.30
CA ASP A 284 -17.43 -10.90 -0.93
C ASP A 284 -16.85 -9.51 -1.22
N ALA A 285 -15.56 -9.28 -0.90
CA ALA A 285 -14.85 -8.06 -1.24
C ALA A 285 -14.82 -7.80 -2.76
N ALA A 286 -14.62 -8.84 -3.57
CA ALA A 286 -14.64 -8.72 -5.03
C ALA A 286 -16.05 -8.48 -5.63
N ARG A 287 -17.12 -8.68 -4.84
CA ARG A 287 -18.51 -8.52 -5.27
C ARG A 287 -19.14 -7.21 -4.82
N ALA A 288 -18.60 -6.56 -3.79
CA ALA A 288 -19.05 -5.25 -3.35
C ALA A 288 -18.81 -4.24 -4.49
N ARG A 289 -19.85 -3.98 -5.28
CA ARG A 289 -19.93 -2.96 -6.33
C ARG A 289 -20.92 -1.89 -5.92
#